data_AF-A0A958VAW5-F1
#
_entry.id   AF-A0A958VAW5-F1
#
_cell.length_a   1.000
_cell.length_b   1.000
_cell.length_c   1.000
_cell.angle_alpha   90.00
_cell.angle_beta   90.00
_cell.angle_gamma   90.00
#
_symmetry.space_group_name_H-M   'P 1'
#
loop_
_entity.id
_entity.type
_entity.pdbx_description
1 polymer ?
#
loop_
_entity_poly.entity_id
_entity_poly.type
_entity_poly.pdbx_seq_one_letter_code
_entity_poly.pdbx_strand_id
1 'polypeptide(L)'
;MEENFDKYMGNLRSDMEKVLEQVRALLPKYAELKAKSKLTDEEQKVLGDIEYVLIEASPYIEEIRNLIKRDLFGNSLDYYYHTKSKAQDGNIKAKEELDRLRKFLMNDFFEKDEIMN
;
A
#
# COMPACT_ATOMS: atom_id res chain seq x y z
N MET A 1 -19.77 -14.75 0.43
CA MET A 1 -18.88 -13.91 1.25
C MET A 1 -17.73 -13.35 0.40
N GLU A 2 -17.15 -14.16 -0.49
CA GLU A 2 -16.14 -13.75 -1.50
C GLU A 2 -16.62 -12.65 -2.46
N GLU A 3 -17.85 -12.72 -3.02
CA GLU A 3 -18.38 -11.69 -3.95
C GLU A 3 -18.41 -10.25 -3.39
N ASN A 4 -18.62 -10.10 -2.08
CA ASN A 4 -18.62 -8.77 -1.45
C ASN A 4 -17.20 -8.24 -1.23
N PHE A 5 -16.23 -9.15 -1.06
CA PHE A 5 -14.83 -8.79 -0.84
C PHE A 5 -14.16 -8.37 -2.16
N ASP A 6 -14.37 -9.13 -3.23
CA ASP A 6 -13.83 -8.78 -4.56
C ASP A 6 -14.38 -7.44 -5.06
N LYS A 7 -15.67 -7.18 -4.82
CA LYS A 7 -16.30 -5.90 -5.14
C LYS A 7 -15.72 -4.76 -4.30
N TYR A 8 -15.51 -4.98 -3.00
CA TYR A 8 -14.90 -3.98 -2.12
C TYR A 8 -13.46 -3.66 -2.55
N MET A 9 -12.64 -4.67 -2.84
CA MET A 9 -11.27 -4.49 -3.33
C MET A 9 -11.23 -3.83 -4.71
N GLY A 10 -12.18 -4.16 -5.59
CA GLY A 10 -12.34 -3.48 -6.87
C GLY A 10 -12.63 -1.98 -6.71
N ASN A 11 -13.52 -1.62 -5.78
CA ASN A 11 -13.83 -0.21 -5.49
C ASN A 11 -12.62 0.52 -4.89
N LEU A 12 -11.95 -0.11 -3.90
CA LEU A 12 -10.76 0.46 -3.27
C LEU A 12 -9.66 0.74 -4.29
N ARG A 13 -9.43 -0.20 -5.21
CA ARG A 13 -8.45 -0.04 -6.30
C ARG A 13 -8.83 1.11 -7.25
N SER A 14 -10.09 1.19 -7.64
CA SER A 14 -10.58 2.30 -8.47
C SER A 14 -10.37 3.65 -7.78
N ASP A 15 -10.65 3.74 -6.48
CA ASP A 15 -10.52 5.00 -5.74
C ASP A 15 -9.04 5.38 -5.53
N MET A 16 -8.14 4.40 -5.35
CA MET A 16 -6.69 4.65 -5.41
C MET A 16 -6.25 5.23 -6.74
N GLU A 17 -6.71 4.65 -7.85
CA GLU A 17 -6.30 5.08 -9.19
C GLU A 17 -6.71 6.53 -9.43
N LYS A 18 -7.91 6.93 -8.99
CA LYS A 18 -8.37 8.33 -9.04
C LYS A 18 -7.50 9.25 -8.19
N VAL A 19 -7.17 8.86 -6.96
CA VAL A 19 -6.30 9.67 -6.08
C VAL A 19 -4.91 9.83 -6.71
N LEU A 20 -4.34 8.75 -7.22
CA LEU A 20 -3.03 8.79 -7.90
C LEU A 20 -3.06 9.68 -9.14
N GLU A 21 -4.13 9.63 -9.93
CA GLU A 21 -4.30 10.47 -11.11
C GLU A 21 -4.36 11.96 -10.73
N GLN A 22 -5.13 12.31 -9.68
CA GLN A 22 -5.19 13.67 -9.16
C GLN A 22 -3.83 14.16 -8.65
N VAL A 23 -3.13 13.35 -7.85
CA VAL A 23 -1.79 13.71 -7.36
C VAL A 23 -0.83 13.91 -8.53
N ARG A 24 -0.82 13.00 -9.52
CA ARG A 24 0.04 13.11 -10.71
C ARG A 24 -0.24 14.36 -11.54
N ALA A 25 -1.50 14.79 -11.61
CA ALA A 25 -1.85 16.02 -12.31
C ALA A 25 -1.32 17.28 -11.61
N LEU A 26 -1.19 17.26 -10.28
CA LEU A 26 -0.74 18.40 -9.48
C LEU A 26 0.80 18.51 -9.40
N LEU A 27 1.52 17.39 -9.46
CA LEU A 27 2.98 17.35 -9.30
C LEU A 27 3.76 18.25 -10.27
N PRO A 28 3.45 18.33 -11.58
CA PRO A 28 4.17 19.21 -12.49
C PRO A 28 4.05 20.68 -12.09
N LYS A 29 2.85 21.12 -11.70
CA LYS A 29 2.62 22.50 -11.30
C LYS A 29 3.27 22.81 -9.95
N TYR A 30 3.21 21.88 -9.01
CA TYR A 30 3.92 21.97 -7.74
C TYR A 30 5.43 22.17 -7.95
N ALA A 31 6.05 21.32 -8.78
CA ALA A 31 7.47 21.39 -9.06
C ALA A 31 7.87 22.70 -9.75
N GLU A 32 7.06 23.16 -10.71
CA GLU A 32 7.26 24.46 -11.38
C GLU A 32 7.24 25.61 -10.36
N LEU A 33 6.21 25.70 -9.52
CA LEU A 33 6.04 26.77 -8.55
C LEU A 33 7.15 26.74 -7.49
N LYS A 34 7.49 25.56 -6.97
CA LYS A 34 8.52 25.39 -5.95
C LYS A 34 9.93 25.76 -6.45
N ALA A 35 10.18 25.64 -7.75
CA ALA A 35 11.46 26.00 -8.36
C ALA A 35 11.64 27.51 -8.59
N LYS A 36 10.56 28.31 -8.54
CA LYS A 36 10.64 29.76 -8.75
C LYS A 36 11.29 30.46 -7.55
N SER A 37 12.22 31.37 -7.82
CA SER A 37 12.87 32.17 -6.78
C SER A 37 11.96 33.23 -6.15
N LYS A 38 10.90 33.64 -6.86
CA LYS A 38 9.86 34.57 -6.39
C LYS A 38 8.53 34.12 -6.98
N LEU A 39 7.48 34.15 -6.16
CA LEU A 39 6.10 33.86 -6.54
C LEU A 39 5.28 35.14 -6.46
N THR A 40 4.27 35.25 -7.32
CA THR A 40 3.19 36.24 -7.10
C THR A 40 2.25 35.78 -5.98
N ASP A 41 1.42 36.69 -5.46
CA ASP A 41 0.44 36.34 -4.43
C ASP A 41 -0.54 35.25 -4.92
N GLU A 42 -1.03 35.34 -6.16
CA GLU A 42 -1.82 34.27 -6.78
C GLU A 42 -1.06 32.94 -6.87
N GLU A 43 0.20 32.95 -7.29
CA GLU A 43 1.00 31.73 -7.42
C GLU A 43 1.30 31.10 -6.06
N GLN A 44 1.51 31.92 -5.04
CA GLN A 44 1.71 31.47 -3.66
C GLN A 44 0.44 30.85 -3.09
N LYS A 45 -0.73 31.42 -3.40
CA LYS A 45 -2.01 30.81 -3.05
C LYS A 45 -2.20 29.45 -3.71
N VAL A 46 -1.95 29.35 -5.01
CA VAL A 46 -2.05 28.08 -5.76
C VAL A 46 -1.08 27.03 -5.21
N LEU A 47 0.15 27.42 -4.86
CA LEU A 47 1.11 26.52 -4.24
C LEU A 47 0.57 25.97 -2.90
N GLY A 48 0.02 26.85 -2.05
CA GLY A 48 -0.58 26.45 -0.78
C GLY A 48 -1.78 25.51 -0.95
N ASP A 49 -2.64 25.77 -1.94
CA ASP A 49 -3.78 24.91 -2.26
C ASP A 49 -3.31 23.51 -2.70
N ILE A 50 -2.25 23.43 -3.52
CA ILE A 50 -1.65 22.16 -3.94
C ILE A 50 -1.03 21.42 -2.73
N GLU A 51 -0.30 22.13 -1.87
CA GLU A 51 0.31 21.54 -0.66
C GLU A 51 -0.76 20.97 0.28
N TYR A 52 -1.85 21.70 0.49
CA TYR A 52 -2.98 21.23 1.28
C TYR A 52 -3.55 19.92 0.74
N VAL A 53 -3.82 19.85 -0.57
CA VAL A 53 -4.34 18.63 -1.21
C VAL A 53 -3.36 17.45 -1.05
N LEU A 54 -2.06 17.68 -1.21
CA LEU A 54 -1.05 16.63 -1.07
C LEU A 54 -0.94 16.12 0.37
N ILE A 55 -1.06 17.01 1.36
CA ILE A 55 -1.08 16.65 2.79
C ILE A 55 -2.32 15.82 3.10
N GLU A 56 -3.49 16.27 2.67
CA GLU A 56 -4.76 15.58 2.89
C GLU A 56 -4.80 14.20 2.20
N ALA A 57 -4.13 14.04 1.05
CA ALA A 57 -4.05 12.75 0.35
C ALA A 57 -3.19 11.71 1.09
N SER A 58 -2.20 12.15 1.89
CA SER A 58 -1.26 11.27 2.59
C SER A 58 -1.91 10.21 3.50
N PRO A 59 -2.84 10.56 4.42
CA PRO A 59 -3.50 9.57 5.28
C PRO A 59 -4.29 8.53 4.48
N TYR A 60 -4.95 8.91 3.38
CA TYR A 60 -5.68 7.95 2.53
C TYR A 60 -4.73 6.95 1.87
N ILE A 61 -3.57 7.42 1.39
CA ILE A 61 -2.54 6.53 0.83
C ILE A 61 -2.03 5.54 1.88
N GLU A 62 -1.87 5.98 3.13
CA GLU A 62 -1.45 5.11 4.24
C GLU A 62 -2.52 4.08 4.61
N GLU A 63 -3.78 4.50 4.73
CA GLU A 63 -4.90 3.61 5.02
C GLU A 63 -5.00 2.50 3.97
N ILE A 64 -4.89 2.86 2.70
CA ILE A 64 -4.95 1.87 1.62
C ILE A 64 -3.76 0.93 1.64
N ARG A 65 -2.55 1.43 1.92
CA ARG A 65 -1.37 0.58 2.11
C ARG A 65 -1.59 -0.44 3.22
N ASN A 66 -2.18 -0.03 4.33
CA ASN A 66 -2.47 -0.89 5.46
C ASN A 66 -3.54 -1.93 5.14
N LEU A 67 -4.58 -1.56 4.37
CA LEU A 67 -5.57 -2.51 3.86
C LEU A 67 -4.92 -3.58 2.97
N ILE A 68 -4.10 -3.16 1.98
CA ILE A 68 -3.39 -4.09 1.10
C ILE A 68 -2.44 -5.01 1.90
N LYS A 69 -1.70 -4.46 2.87
CA LYS A 69 -0.83 -5.26 3.75
C LYS A 69 -1.61 -6.30 4.54
N ARG A 70 -2.72 -5.91 5.16
CA ARG A 70 -3.57 -6.81 5.95
C ARG A 70 -4.12 -7.95 5.09
N ASP A 71 -4.54 -7.65 3.87
CA ASP A 71 -5.11 -8.63 2.96
C ASP A 71 -4.03 -9.56 2.38
N LEU A 72 -2.87 -9.02 2.00
CA LEU A 72 -1.71 -9.84 1.61
C LEU A 72 -1.27 -10.76 2.74
N PHE A 73 -1.30 -10.27 3.98
CA PHE A 73 -0.96 -11.06 5.15
C PHE A 73 -1.96 -12.20 5.38
N GLY A 74 -3.26 -11.94 5.30
CA GLY A 74 -4.30 -12.96 5.41
C GLY A 74 -4.14 -14.07 4.36
N ASN A 75 -3.99 -13.68 3.09
CA ASN A 75 -3.74 -14.62 2.00
C ASN A 75 -2.44 -15.42 2.18
N SER A 76 -1.38 -14.76 2.67
CA SER A 76 -0.10 -15.41 2.94
C SER A 76 -0.21 -16.44 4.08
N LEU A 77 -1.01 -16.18 5.11
CA LEU A 77 -1.29 -17.12 6.18
C LEU A 77 -2.11 -18.32 5.70
N ASP A 78 -3.15 -18.09 4.91
CA ASP A 78 -3.97 -19.18 4.35
C ASP A 78 -3.13 -20.09 3.45
N TYR A 79 -2.29 -19.49 2.60
CA TYR A 79 -1.34 -20.23 1.77
C TYR A 79 -0.31 -21.01 2.60
N TYR A 80 0.19 -20.40 3.68
CA TYR A 80 1.10 -21.05 4.62
C TYR A 80 0.45 -22.27 5.29
N TYR A 81 -0.77 -22.17 5.81
CA TYR A 81 -1.46 -23.28 6.46
C TYR A 81 -1.79 -24.41 5.48
N HIS A 82 -2.21 -24.07 4.26
CA HIS A 82 -2.45 -25.06 3.21
C HIS A 82 -1.16 -25.81 2.83
N THR A 83 -0.05 -25.09 2.71
CA THR A 83 1.27 -25.66 2.40
C THR A 83 1.80 -26.49 3.56
N LYS A 84 1.57 -26.05 4.81
CA LYS A 84 1.91 -26.80 6.03
C LYS A 84 1.20 -28.15 6.08
N SER A 85 -0.09 -28.19 5.76
CA SER A 85 -0.87 -29.43 5.71
C SER A 85 -0.24 -30.43 4.72
N LYS A 86 0.04 -29.98 3.49
CA LYS A 86 0.72 -30.80 2.46
C LYS A 86 2.11 -31.28 2.88
N ALA A 87 2.87 -30.43 3.57
CA ALA A 87 4.19 -30.80 4.07
C ALA A 87 4.12 -31.85 5.20
N GLN A 88 3.09 -31.79 6.04
CA GLN A 88 2.81 -32.79 7.08
C GLN A 88 2.44 -34.15 6.48
N ASP A 89 1.78 -34.16 5.32
CA ASP A 89 1.48 -35.37 4.54
C ASP A 89 2.70 -35.96 3.81
N GLY A 90 3.91 -35.45 4.05
CA GLY A 90 5.17 -35.98 3.52
C GLY A 90 5.58 -35.40 2.16
N ASN A 91 4.91 -34.37 1.65
CA ASN A 91 5.30 -33.73 0.39
C ASN A 91 6.59 -32.89 0.54
N ILE A 92 7.69 -33.40 -0.02
CA ILE A 92 9.02 -32.77 0.07
C ILE A 92 9.04 -31.35 -0.53
N LYS A 93 8.38 -31.14 -1.69
CA LYS A 93 8.31 -29.81 -2.32
C LYS A 93 7.53 -28.82 -1.46
N ALA A 94 6.46 -29.27 -0.82
CA ALA A 94 5.69 -28.43 0.09
C ALA A 94 6.51 -28.06 1.35
N LYS A 95 7.44 -28.93 1.78
CA LYS A 95 8.32 -28.67 2.92
C LYS A 95 9.35 -27.58 2.61
N GLU A 96 9.99 -27.64 1.45
CA GLU A 96 10.89 -26.58 0.98
C GLU A 96 10.17 -25.24 0.80
N GLU A 97 8.96 -25.28 0.25
CA GLU A 97 8.12 -24.09 0.09
C GLU A 97 7.68 -23.50 1.43
N LEU A 98 7.35 -24.34 2.41
CA LEU A 98 7.00 -23.90 3.76
C LEU A 98 8.15 -23.14 4.43
N ASP A 99 9.39 -23.59 4.25
CA ASP A 99 10.55 -22.93 4.83
C ASP A 99 10.87 -21.58 4.15
N ARG A 100 10.59 -21.45 2.84
CA ARG A 100 10.62 -20.16 2.15
C ARG A 100 9.56 -19.20 2.67
N LEU A 101 8.33 -19.66 2.82
CA LEU A 101 7.21 -18.86 3.33
C LEU A 101 7.45 -18.38 4.76
N ARG A 102 8.06 -19.20 5.62
CA ARG A 102 8.43 -18.79 7.00
C ARG A 102 9.39 -17.60 7.00
N LYS A 103 10.43 -17.65 6.17
CA LYS A 103 11.39 -16.54 6.05
C LYS A 103 10.73 -15.28 5.51
N PHE A 104 9.89 -15.41 4.48
CA PHE A 104 9.14 -14.28 3.91
C PHE A 104 8.20 -13.64 4.94
N LEU A 105 7.39 -14.46 5.63
CA LEU A 105 6.48 -13.98 6.66
C LEU A 105 7.20 -13.28 7.81
N MET A 106 8.31 -13.86 8.31
CA MET A 106 9.11 -13.26 9.38
C MET A 106 9.71 -11.90 8.97
N ASN A 107 10.34 -11.82 7.80
CA ASN A 107 11.08 -10.62 7.41
C ASN A 107 10.17 -9.49 6.91
N ASP A 108 9.14 -9.80 6.12
CA ASP A 108 8.36 -8.76 5.44
C ASP A 108 7.14 -8.28 6.22
N PHE A 109 6.62 -9.09 7.14
CA PHE A 109 5.44 -8.74 7.94
C PHE A 109 5.73 -8.48 9.42
N PHE A 110 6.78 -9.08 10.01
CA PHE A 110 7.02 -8.96 11.45
C PHE A 110 8.25 -8.13 11.84
N GLU A 111 9.27 -7.98 10.98
CA GLU A 111 10.49 -7.21 11.35
C GLU A 111 10.34 -5.67 11.28
N LYS A 112 9.26 -5.12 10.70
CA LYS A 112 9.07 -3.65 10.60
C LYS A 112 8.27 -3.00 11.72
N ASP A 113 7.68 -3.77 12.63
CA ASP A 113 6.95 -3.23 13.79
C ASP A 113 7.87 -2.94 15.01
N GLU A 114 9.19 -3.20 14.91
CA GLU A 114 10.16 -2.89 15.98
C GLU A 114 10.80 -1.48 15.89
N ILE A 115 10.30 -0.58 15.03
CA ILE A 115 10.71 0.85 15.06
C ILE A 115 9.51 1.74 15.37
N MET A 116 8.92 1.58 16.55
CA MET A 116 8.29 2.67 17.30
C MET A 116 8.37 2.35 18.80
N ASN A 117 9.51 2.72 19.39
CA ASN A 117 9.58 3.19 20.78
C ASN A 117 9.55 4.71 20.77
#